data_AF-A0A1Q1NPE3-F1
#
_entry.id   AF-A0A1Q1NPE3-F1
#
_cell.length_a   1.000
_cell.length_b   1.000
_cell.length_c   1.000
_cell.angle_alpha   90.00
_cell.angle_beta   90.00
_cell.angle_gamma   90.00
#
_symmetry.space_group_name_H-M   'P 1'
#
loop_
_entity.id
_entity.type
_entity.pdbx_description
1 polymer ?
#
loop_
_entity_poly.entity_id
_entity_poly.type
_entity_poly.pdbx_seq_one_letter_code
_entity_poly.pdbx_strand_id
1 'polypeptide(L)' 'MKLVLFLVFIVLAIMALTVQSKENDCIPGFQQCGGANSRCCGLYVCFNNRCIPTP' A
#
# COMPACT_ATOMS: atom_id res chain seq x y z
N MET A 1 32.21 -5.33 -8.21
CA MET A 1 31.73 -5.03 -6.83
C MET A 1 30.62 -3.97 -6.77
N LYS A 2 30.62 -2.93 -7.61
CA LYS A 2 29.57 -1.87 -7.63
C LYS A 2 28.15 -2.35 -7.99
N LEU A 3 28.02 -3.35 -8.87
CA LEU A 3 26.72 -3.84 -9.35
C LEU A 3 25.92 -4.60 -8.28
N VAL A 4 26.61 -5.32 -7.40
CA VAL A 4 25.99 -6.14 -6.34
C VAL A 4 25.32 -5.26 -5.30
N LEU A 5 25.97 -4.17 -4.90
CA LEU A 5 25.39 -3.17 -4.00
C LEU A 5 24.10 -2.58 -4.58
N PHE A 6 24.08 -2.27 -5.89
CA PHE A 6 22.91 -1.70 -6.54
C PHE A 6 21.70 -2.64 -6.52
N LEU A 7 21.91 -3.93 -6.77
CA LEU A 7 20.85 -4.94 -6.70
C LEU A 7 20.29 -5.10 -5.27
N VAL A 8 21.15 -5.04 -4.26
CA VAL A 8 20.71 -5.11 -2.85
C VAL A 8 19.82 -3.93 -2.48
N PHE A 9 20.15 -2.71 -2.92
CA PHE A 9 19.31 -1.52 -2.70
C PHE A 9 17.93 -1.64 -3.37
N ILE A 10 17.86 -2.19 -4.58
CA ILE A 10 16.60 -2.41 -5.28
C ILE A 10 15.73 -3.40 -4.52
N VAL A 11 16.30 -4.54 -4.08
CA VAL A 11 15.56 -5.56 -3.32
C VAL A 11 15.06 -4.98 -1.99
N LEU A 12 15.88 -4.20 -1.27
CA LEU A 12 15.46 -3.52 -0.04
C LEU A 12 14.30 -2.54 -0.27
N ALA A 13 14.35 -1.76 -1.35
CA ALA A 13 13.29 -0.79 -1.68
C ALA A 13 11.96 -1.51 -1.98
N ILE A 14 12.00 -2.62 -2.72
CA ILE A 14 10.81 -3.43 -3.02
C ILE A 14 10.28 -4.08 -1.73
N MET A 15 11.16 -4.56 -0.85
CA MET A 15 10.73 -5.09 0.45
C MET A 15 10.09 -4.02 1.32
N ALA A 16 10.61 -2.79 1.36
CA ALA A 16 9.99 -1.69 2.11
C ALA A 16 8.59 -1.32 1.58
N LEU A 17 8.41 -1.33 0.25
CA LEU A 17 7.12 -1.07 -0.39
C LEU A 17 6.11 -2.20 -0.13
N THR A 18 6.56 -3.46 -0.22
CA THR A 18 5.71 -4.64 0.02
C THR A 18 5.41 -4.86 1.50
N VAL A 19 6.33 -4.53 2.41
CA VAL A 19 6.12 -4.57 3.87
C VAL A 19 5.11 -3.51 4.31
N GLN A 20 5.20 -2.27 3.79
CA GLN A 20 4.15 -1.26 4.04
C GLN A 20 2.77 -1.71 3.57
N SER A 21 2.72 -2.44 2.44
CA SER A 21 1.47 -2.99 1.90
C SER A 21 0.93 -4.20 2.67
N LYS A 22 1.76 -4.87 3.49
CA LYS A 22 1.40 -6.08 4.22
C LYS A 22 1.16 -5.83 5.71
N GLU A 23 1.71 -4.76 6.27
CA GLU A 23 1.56 -4.41 7.69
C GLU A 23 0.40 -3.43 7.95
N ASN A 24 -0.07 -2.70 6.92
CA ASN A 24 -1.33 -1.97 6.96
C ASN A 24 -2.42 -2.78 6.25
N ASP A 25 -2.96 -3.80 6.91
CA ASP A 25 -4.06 -4.64 6.41
C ASP A 25 -5.35 -3.82 6.11
N CYS A 26 -5.34 -2.51 6.41
CA CYS A 26 -6.34 -1.58 5.94
C CYS A 26 -5.77 -0.17 5.61
N ILE A 27 -6.38 0.50 4.64
CA ILE A 27 -6.05 1.83 4.13
C ILE A 27 -6.85 2.88 4.93
N PRO A 28 -6.22 3.91 5.51
CA PRO A 28 -6.93 4.94 6.25
C PRO A 28 -7.91 5.72 5.37
N GLY A 29 -8.91 6.35 5.99
CA GLY A 29 -9.88 7.19 5.29
C GLY A 29 -9.21 8.26 4.44
N PHE A 30 -9.80 8.57 3.28
CA PHE A 30 -9.34 9.57 2.30
C PHE A 30 -8.00 9.26 1.61
N GLN A 31 -7.36 8.12 1.88
CA GLN A 31 -6.18 7.67 1.13
C GLN A 31 -6.55 6.96 -0.17
N GLN A 32 -5.55 6.87 -1.06
CA GLN A 32 -5.66 6.13 -2.31
C GLN A 32 -5.80 4.63 -2.04
N CYS A 33 -6.79 4.01 -2.67
CA CYS A 33 -7.00 2.57 -2.63
C CYS A 33 -6.74 1.94 -4.00
N GLY A 34 -5.95 0.87 -4.02
CA GLY A 34 -5.53 0.15 -5.23
C GLY A 34 -6.52 -0.95 -5.63
N GLY A 35 -7.68 -0.56 -6.17
CA GLY A 35 -8.67 -1.50 -6.72
C GLY A 35 -9.70 -2.03 -5.73
N ALA A 36 -10.73 -2.69 -6.26
CA ALA A 36 -11.95 -3.09 -5.56
C ALA A 36 -11.74 -4.02 -4.33
N ASN A 37 -10.59 -4.67 -4.21
CA ASN A 37 -10.22 -5.52 -3.07
C ASN A 37 -9.36 -4.81 -2.01
N SER A 38 -9.20 -3.49 -2.10
CA SER A 38 -8.50 -2.72 -1.08
C SER A 38 -9.34 -2.61 0.19
N ARG A 39 -8.83 -3.12 1.31
CA ARG A 39 -9.48 -2.98 2.61
C ARG A 39 -9.27 -1.56 3.10
N CYS A 40 -10.29 -0.71 3.10
CA CYS A 40 -10.24 0.56 3.82
C CYS A 40 -10.52 0.30 5.32
N CYS A 41 -9.87 1.02 6.23
CA CYS A 41 -10.04 0.83 7.67
C CYS A 41 -11.41 1.34 8.12
N GLY A 42 -12.12 0.59 8.98
CA GLY A 42 -13.35 1.06 9.64
C GLY A 42 -14.57 1.16 8.71
N LEU A 43 -15.32 2.26 8.80
CA LEU A 43 -16.53 2.55 8.00
C LEU A 43 -16.21 3.24 6.66
N TYR A 44 -15.08 2.88 6.05
CA TYR A 44 -14.66 3.45 4.78
C TYR A 44 -14.70 2.36 3.70
N VAL A 45 -15.11 2.73 2.49
CA VAL A 45 -15.12 1.86 1.30
C VAL A 45 -14.25 2.44 0.20
N CYS A 46 -13.63 1.57 -0.58
CA CYS A 46 -12.85 1.99 -1.75
C CYS A 46 -13.80 2.37 -2.89
N PHE A 47 -13.87 3.67 -3.20
CA PHE A 47 -14.64 4.23 -4.30
C PHE A 47 -13.74 5.15 -5.14
N ASN A 48 -13.67 4.91 -6.45
CA ASN A 48 -12.85 5.69 -7.37
C ASN A 48 -11.38 5.85 -6.92
N ASN A 49 -10.75 4.74 -6.53
CA ASN A 49 -9.39 4.70 -5.99
C ASN A 49 -9.16 5.58 -4.74
N ARG A 50 -10.20 5.90 -3.97
CA ARG A 50 -10.09 6.49 -2.64
C ARG A 50 -10.96 5.79 -1.60
N CYS A 51 -10.49 5.73 -0.36
CA CYS A 51 -11.31 5.36 0.78
C CYS A 51 -12.25 6.51 1.15
N ILE A 52 -13.57 6.31 1.02
CA ILE A 52 -14.59 7.28 1.41
C ILE A 52 -15.49 6.71 2.51
N PRO A 53 -16.03 7.53 3.42
CA PRO A 53 -16.96 7.04 4.45
C PRO A 53 -18.23 6.49 3.80
N THR A 54 -18.72 5.35 4.28
CA THR A 54 -20.05 4.85 3.91
C THR A 54 -21.14 5.74 4.52
N PRO A 55 -22.21 6.05 3.76
CA PRO A 55 -23.35 6.84 4.26
C PRO A 55 -24.10 6.14 5.40
#